data_AF-A0A4S8MUK1-F1
#
_entry.id   AF-A0A4S8MUK1-F1
#
_cell.length_a   1.000
_cell.length_b   1.000
_cell.length_c   1.000
_cell.angle_alpha   90.00
_cell.angle_beta   90.00
_cell.angle_gamma   90.00
#
_symmetry.space_group_name_H-M   'P 1'
#
loop_
_entity.id
_entity.type
_entity.pdbx_description
1 polymer ?
#
loop_
_entity_poly.entity_id
_entity_poly.type
_entity_poly.pdbx_seq_one_letter_code
_entity_poly.pdbx_strand_id
1 'polypeptide(L)'
;MPVTFHPAKHPVNKVRVSWNDLSANQTPLAFLQEACNDQYRKCKELLQSSWETSLSPSPSNDSGRSFDEVPDPPKDLLVPIQNGFVETVRRAYSEHHALSIRPDDIWICILTQFNSFVNANAEALRSLFVHHKGKKGLLVFVPVGNRYTVDWGYISNLMAEGIRNNVKDPSLADEWIKPNFSTTTENDVVILLGCGLPSVTLEGEKSDYEELLERIDRLDRIAEELDSKSLEQAKQLKRWAAYLRPVLRRFVRAFDDPEGEENLEFWQRVAHAVGGGSSTPYFSGWITAFCVFSSDGKWIGGELEEPDELPSAVKTYPSSFGPDHKIPTIVLDGITFPVNHSIPYGYASVPVLMNDNGVEEEAIMVAGLMGMKVVDGMSVKPQPGWCIFTKKEPDDNYLY
;
A
#
# COMPACT_ATOMS: atom_id res chain seq x y z
N MET A 1 -21.96 -0.62 8.09
CA MET A 1 -22.60 -0.54 6.78
C MET A 1 -21.71 0.33 5.92
N PRO A 2 -21.39 -0.09 4.68
CA PRO A 2 -20.56 0.69 3.77
C PRO A 2 -21.14 2.09 3.52
N VAL A 3 -20.26 3.05 3.24
CA VAL A 3 -20.66 4.42 2.86
C VAL A 3 -20.08 4.78 1.49
N THR A 4 -20.90 5.45 0.67
CA THR A 4 -20.53 5.91 -0.68
C THR A 4 -20.86 7.39 -0.83
N PHE A 5 -19.94 8.17 -1.39
CA PHE A 5 -20.04 9.62 -1.55
C PHE A 5 -19.28 10.12 -2.80
N HIS A 6 -19.46 11.39 -3.18
CA HIS A 6 -19.14 11.88 -4.53
C HIS A 6 -18.25 13.15 -4.52
N PRO A 7 -16.94 13.03 -4.22
CA PRO A 7 -16.03 14.18 -4.06
C PRO A 7 -15.99 15.13 -5.27
N ALA A 8 -15.95 14.59 -6.48
CA ALA A 8 -15.90 15.36 -7.72
C ALA A 8 -17.18 15.23 -8.55
N LYS A 9 -17.63 16.35 -9.13
CA LYS A 9 -18.94 16.49 -9.81
C LYS A 9 -18.96 16.01 -11.27
N HIS A 10 -17.88 15.40 -11.76
CA HIS A 10 -17.80 14.81 -13.10
C HIS A 10 -18.20 13.32 -13.06
N PRO A 11 -18.64 12.71 -14.19
CA PRO A 11 -19.00 11.30 -14.21
C PRO A 11 -17.81 10.37 -13.93
N VAL A 12 -18.13 9.10 -13.68
CA VAL A 12 -17.16 7.99 -13.64
C VAL A 12 -16.74 7.62 -15.06
N ASN A 13 -15.44 7.52 -15.30
CA ASN A 13 -14.85 7.00 -16.54
C ASN A 13 -14.72 5.47 -16.47
N LYS A 14 -14.96 4.82 -17.62
CA LYS A 14 -14.53 3.43 -17.86
C LYS A 14 -13.03 3.28 -17.58
N VAL A 15 -12.67 2.17 -16.93
CA VAL A 15 -11.28 1.75 -16.76
C VAL A 15 -10.70 1.39 -18.12
N ARG A 16 -9.55 1.97 -18.44
CA ARG A 16 -8.75 1.57 -19.61
C ARG A 16 -7.70 0.56 -19.16
N VAL A 17 -7.48 -0.43 -20.01
CA VAL A 17 -6.44 -1.45 -19.83
C VAL A 17 -5.56 -1.48 -21.07
N SER A 18 -4.42 -2.14 -20.98
CA SER A 18 -3.54 -2.45 -22.10
C SER A 18 -3.55 -3.95 -22.41
N TRP A 19 -3.02 -4.32 -23.57
CA TRP A 19 -2.75 -5.72 -23.90
C TRP A 19 -1.77 -6.40 -22.91
N ASN A 20 -0.94 -5.63 -22.22
CA ASN A 20 -0.06 -6.15 -21.16
C ASN A 20 -0.86 -6.49 -19.89
N ASP A 21 -1.79 -5.64 -19.46
CA ASP A 21 -2.64 -5.93 -18.28
C ASP A 21 -3.51 -7.19 -18.52
N LEU A 22 -4.04 -7.32 -19.74
CA LEU A 22 -4.86 -8.47 -20.16
C LEU A 22 -4.05 -9.77 -20.28
N SER A 23 -2.77 -9.71 -20.70
CA SER A 23 -1.92 -10.90 -20.82
C SER A 23 -1.26 -11.30 -19.51
N ALA A 24 -0.84 -10.35 -18.68
CA ALA A 24 -0.24 -10.62 -17.38
C ALA A 24 -1.23 -11.26 -16.39
N ASN A 25 -2.54 -10.99 -16.52
CA ASN A 25 -3.58 -11.67 -15.75
C ASN A 25 -3.91 -13.10 -16.24
N GLN A 26 -3.29 -13.61 -17.31
CA GLN A 26 -3.58 -14.97 -17.80
C GLN A 26 -3.04 -16.06 -16.88
N THR A 27 -1.88 -15.85 -16.25
CA THR A 27 -1.26 -16.84 -15.36
C THR A 27 -0.66 -16.21 -14.10
N PRO A 28 -0.66 -16.89 -12.95
CA PRO A 28 -0.04 -16.37 -11.73
C PRO A 28 1.46 -16.09 -11.84
N LEU A 29 2.17 -16.78 -12.75
CA LEU A 29 3.59 -16.53 -13.01
C LEU A 29 3.82 -15.21 -13.78
N ALA A 30 2.95 -14.89 -14.75
CA ALA A 30 2.97 -13.60 -15.44
C ALA A 30 2.53 -12.47 -14.50
N PHE A 31 1.54 -12.71 -13.63
CA PHE A 31 1.14 -11.76 -12.59
C PHE A 31 2.31 -11.45 -11.64
N LEU A 32 3.04 -12.49 -11.20
CA LEU A 32 4.25 -12.34 -10.38
C LEU A 32 5.38 -11.58 -11.12
N GLN A 33 5.56 -11.82 -12.43
CA GLN A 33 6.56 -11.12 -13.24
C GLN A 33 6.34 -9.60 -13.26
N GLU A 34 5.10 -9.14 -13.42
CA GLU A 34 4.81 -7.70 -13.52
C GLU A 34 4.69 -7.04 -12.13
N ALA A 35 3.99 -7.68 -11.18
CA ALA A 35 3.78 -7.12 -9.85
C ALA A 35 5.04 -7.17 -8.95
N CYS A 36 5.88 -8.21 -9.07
CA CYS A 36 7.03 -8.45 -8.19
C CYS A 36 8.26 -8.91 -8.98
N ASN A 37 8.68 -8.12 -9.98
CA ASN A 37 9.70 -8.55 -10.94
C ASN A 37 11.04 -8.97 -10.31
N ASP A 38 11.44 -8.39 -9.18
CA ASP A 38 12.63 -8.79 -8.42
C ASP A 38 12.46 -10.17 -7.77
N GLN A 39 11.26 -10.51 -7.30
CA GLN A 39 10.91 -11.81 -6.73
C GLN A 39 10.79 -12.87 -7.83
N TYR A 40 10.14 -12.53 -8.95
CA TYR A 40 10.08 -13.38 -10.14
C TYR A 40 11.47 -13.78 -10.65
N ARG A 41 12.45 -12.87 -10.65
CA ARG A 41 13.85 -13.22 -11.01
C ARG A 41 14.43 -14.35 -10.16
N LYS A 42 13.99 -14.49 -8.90
CA LYS A 42 14.39 -15.53 -7.94
C LYS A 42 13.58 -16.83 -8.07
N CYS A 43 12.47 -16.84 -8.81
CA CYS A 43 11.53 -17.97 -8.93
C CYS A 43 12.06 -19.07 -9.87
N LYS A 44 12.18 -20.30 -9.35
CA LYS A 44 12.51 -21.53 -10.09
C LYS A 44 11.25 -22.29 -10.49
N GLU A 45 10.37 -22.55 -9.52
CA GLU A 45 9.08 -23.21 -9.71
C GLU A 45 8.01 -22.53 -8.84
N LEU A 46 6.94 -22.01 -9.45
CA LEU A 46 5.81 -21.44 -8.71
C LEU A 46 4.92 -22.57 -8.18
N LEU A 47 4.79 -22.69 -6.86
CA LEU A 47 4.08 -23.81 -6.23
C LEU A 47 2.59 -23.53 -6.11
N GLN A 48 2.21 -22.40 -5.49
CA GLN A 48 0.82 -21.95 -5.34
C GLN A 48 0.71 -20.42 -5.26
N SER A 49 -0.50 -19.91 -5.49
CA SER A 49 -0.86 -18.50 -5.45
C SER A 49 -2.34 -18.30 -5.09
N SER A 50 -2.67 -17.14 -4.51
CA SER A 50 -4.07 -16.68 -4.38
C SER A 50 -4.69 -16.22 -5.69
N TRP A 51 -3.87 -16.04 -6.74
CA TRP A 51 -4.32 -15.73 -8.08
C TRP A 51 -4.68 -17.02 -8.83
N GLU A 52 -5.83 -17.03 -9.48
CA GLU A 52 -6.26 -18.11 -10.36
C GLU A 52 -5.85 -17.82 -11.80
N THR A 53 -5.58 -18.87 -12.58
CA THR A 53 -5.34 -18.77 -14.03
C THR A 53 -6.60 -18.29 -14.71
N SER A 54 -6.60 -17.07 -15.27
CA SER A 54 -7.77 -16.54 -15.96
C SER A 54 -8.03 -17.33 -17.25
N LEU A 55 -9.07 -18.15 -17.24
CA LEU A 55 -9.61 -18.85 -18.42
C LEU A 55 -10.35 -17.90 -19.39
N SER A 56 -10.10 -16.59 -19.31
CA SER A 56 -10.51 -15.64 -20.34
C SER A 56 -10.00 -16.13 -21.70
N PRO A 57 -10.83 -16.14 -22.76
CA PRO A 57 -10.36 -16.53 -24.08
C PRO A 57 -9.19 -15.62 -24.46
N SER A 58 -8.02 -16.22 -24.68
CA SER A 58 -6.87 -15.51 -25.24
C SER A 58 -7.34 -14.74 -26.48
N PRO A 59 -7.04 -13.43 -26.60
CA PRO A 59 -7.61 -12.60 -27.66
C PRO A 59 -7.37 -13.28 -29.00
N SER A 60 -8.47 -13.63 -29.67
CA SER A 60 -8.42 -14.38 -30.92
C SER A 60 -7.51 -13.65 -31.90
N ASN A 61 -6.68 -14.40 -32.65
CA ASN A 61 -5.88 -13.90 -33.77
C ASN A 61 -6.76 -13.52 -34.98
N ASP A 62 -7.81 -12.73 -34.71
CA ASP A 62 -8.78 -12.17 -35.62
C ASP A 62 -8.15 -10.94 -36.26
N SER A 63 -7.45 -11.18 -37.38
CA SER A 63 -6.57 -10.23 -38.06
C SER A 63 -7.30 -9.07 -38.77
N GLY A 64 -8.47 -8.68 -38.26
CA GLY A 64 -9.32 -7.60 -38.77
C GLY A 64 -9.60 -6.48 -37.77
N ARG A 65 -9.22 -6.60 -36.49
CA ARG A 65 -9.33 -5.49 -35.52
C ARG A 65 -8.18 -4.50 -35.70
N SER A 66 -8.43 -3.21 -35.44
CA SER A 66 -7.36 -2.21 -35.36
C SER A 66 -6.51 -2.46 -34.11
N PHE A 67 -5.24 -2.03 -34.16
CA PHE A 67 -4.32 -2.16 -33.01
C PHE A 67 -4.75 -1.26 -31.83
N ASP A 68 -5.58 -0.25 -32.10
CA ASP A 68 -6.04 0.78 -31.17
C ASP A 68 -7.31 0.38 -30.39
N GLU A 69 -8.09 -0.61 -30.87
CA GLU A 69 -9.29 -1.11 -30.19
C GLU A 69 -8.94 -2.16 -29.12
N VAL A 70 -8.43 -1.70 -27.97
CA VAL A 70 -8.40 -2.52 -26.75
C VAL A 70 -9.85 -2.82 -26.32
N PRO A 71 -10.22 -4.08 -26.05
CA PRO A 71 -11.56 -4.43 -25.59
C PRO A 71 -11.88 -3.82 -24.21
N ASP A 72 -13.17 -3.61 -23.93
CA ASP A 72 -13.65 -3.31 -22.59
C ASP A 72 -13.11 -4.35 -21.58
N PRO A 73 -12.61 -3.92 -20.40
CA PRO A 73 -12.03 -4.84 -19.43
C PRO A 73 -13.10 -5.84 -18.94
N PRO A 74 -12.79 -7.14 -18.85
CA PRO A 74 -13.73 -8.12 -18.34
C PRO A 74 -14.07 -7.86 -16.86
N LYS A 75 -15.27 -8.28 -16.45
CA LYS A 75 -15.69 -8.17 -15.05
C LYS A 75 -14.71 -8.91 -14.14
N ASP A 76 -14.43 -8.32 -12.98
CA ASP A 76 -13.54 -8.88 -11.96
C ASP A 76 -12.07 -9.08 -12.40
N LEU A 77 -11.61 -8.44 -13.49
CA LEU A 77 -10.22 -8.45 -13.96
C LEU A 77 -9.25 -8.03 -12.83
N LEU A 78 -8.16 -8.76 -12.66
CA LEU A 78 -7.05 -8.35 -11.82
C LEU A 78 -5.93 -7.76 -12.69
N VAL A 79 -5.44 -6.59 -12.32
CA VAL A 79 -4.30 -5.92 -12.97
C VAL A 79 -3.11 -6.02 -12.01
N PRO A 80 -1.96 -6.60 -12.41
CA PRO A 80 -0.78 -6.68 -11.56
C PRO A 80 -0.13 -5.31 -11.36
N ILE A 81 0.10 -4.93 -10.10
CA ILE A 81 0.60 -3.61 -9.73
C ILE A 81 1.52 -3.70 -8.51
N GLN A 82 2.72 -3.14 -8.61
CA GLN A 82 3.77 -3.27 -7.57
C GLN A 82 3.38 -2.68 -6.20
N ASN A 83 2.45 -1.72 -6.15
CA ASN A 83 1.80 -1.25 -4.94
C ASN A 83 0.30 -1.04 -5.18
N GLY A 84 -0.47 -2.09 -4.94
CA GLY A 84 -1.91 -2.15 -5.23
C GLY A 84 -2.77 -1.15 -4.46
N PHE A 85 -2.29 -0.56 -3.36
CA PHE A 85 -3.02 0.50 -2.66
C PHE A 85 -2.80 1.85 -3.34
N VAL A 86 -1.54 2.34 -3.29
CA VAL A 86 -1.17 3.70 -3.67
C VAL A 86 -1.47 3.96 -5.14
N GLU A 87 -1.14 3.01 -6.02
CA GLU A 87 -1.33 3.16 -7.46
C GLU A 87 -2.80 2.99 -7.86
N THR A 88 -3.62 2.16 -7.19
CA THR A 88 -5.07 2.10 -7.44
C THR A 88 -5.75 3.43 -7.07
N VAL A 89 -5.45 3.94 -5.87
CA VAL A 89 -6.01 5.22 -5.40
C VAL A 89 -5.56 6.37 -6.30
N ARG A 90 -4.28 6.38 -6.74
CA ARG A 90 -3.76 7.36 -7.70
C ARG A 90 -4.42 7.26 -9.07
N ARG A 91 -4.55 6.06 -9.65
CA ARG A 91 -5.24 5.86 -10.96
C ARG A 91 -6.70 6.30 -10.87
N ALA A 92 -7.43 5.88 -9.85
CA ALA A 92 -8.83 6.28 -9.69
C ALA A 92 -9.00 7.80 -9.64
N TYR A 93 -8.11 8.50 -8.93
CA TYR A 93 -8.11 9.97 -8.85
C TYR A 93 -7.64 10.66 -10.14
N SER A 94 -6.63 10.12 -10.84
CA SER A 94 -6.10 10.71 -12.09
C SER A 94 -6.90 10.38 -13.35
N GLU A 95 -7.63 9.26 -13.38
CA GLU A 95 -8.36 8.74 -14.55
C GLU A 95 -9.88 8.74 -14.33
N HIS A 96 -10.34 9.19 -13.16
CA HIS A 96 -11.74 9.31 -12.73
C HIS A 96 -12.52 7.99 -12.67
N HIS A 97 -11.96 6.96 -12.02
CA HIS A 97 -12.66 5.71 -11.74
C HIS A 97 -13.40 5.79 -10.40
N ALA A 98 -14.46 5.00 -10.23
CA ALA A 98 -15.08 4.83 -8.92
C ALA A 98 -14.14 4.00 -8.05
N LEU A 99 -13.87 4.45 -6.82
CA LEU A 99 -12.87 3.84 -5.94
C LEU A 99 -13.53 3.13 -4.78
N SER A 100 -13.28 1.84 -4.60
CA SER A 100 -13.64 1.13 -3.36
C SER A 100 -12.40 0.82 -2.53
N ILE A 101 -12.50 0.95 -1.21
CA ILE A 101 -11.40 0.67 -0.26
C ILE A 101 -11.96 -0.10 0.94
N ARG A 102 -11.31 -1.19 1.34
CA ARG A 102 -11.57 -1.88 2.62
C ARG A 102 -10.66 -1.38 3.73
N PRO A 103 -11.05 -1.51 5.01
CA PRO A 103 -10.14 -1.30 6.13
C PRO A 103 -8.92 -2.25 6.07
N ASP A 104 -9.11 -3.47 5.55
CA ASP A 104 -8.01 -4.42 5.29
C ASP A 104 -6.93 -3.86 4.35
N ASP A 105 -7.31 -3.17 3.27
CA ASP A 105 -6.37 -2.66 2.27
C ASP A 105 -5.48 -1.58 2.89
N ILE A 106 -6.06 -0.73 3.73
CA ILE A 106 -5.34 0.29 4.49
C ILE A 106 -4.37 -0.36 5.49
N TRP A 107 -4.86 -1.37 6.23
CA TRP A 107 -4.05 -2.05 7.25
C TRP A 107 -2.89 -2.83 6.64
N ILE A 108 -3.12 -3.56 5.53
CA ILE A 108 -2.06 -4.28 4.82
C ILE A 108 -1.02 -3.28 4.26
N CYS A 109 -1.44 -2.12 3.75
CA CYS A 109 -0.51 -1.10 3.28
C CYS A 109 0.38 -0.55 4.42
N ILE A 110 -0.21 -0.26 5.59
CA ILE A 110 0.54 0.14 6.80
C ILE A 110 1.47 -0.99 7.25
N LEU A 111 1.01 -2.24 7.31
CA LEU A 111 1.84 -3.39 7.68
C LEU A 111 3.01 -3.62 6.71
N THR A 112 2.85 -3.38 5.41
CA THR A 112 3.96 -3.45 4.45
C THR A 112 5.03 -2.40 4.74
N GLN A 113 4.64 -1.13 4.92
CA GLN A 113 5.59 -0.06 5.27
C GLN A 113 6.29 -0.33 6.61
N PHE A 114 5.56 -0.84 7.61
CA PHE A 114 6.13 -1.28 8.87
C PHE A 114 7.08 -2.47 8.70
N ASN A 115 6.79 -3.42 7.80
CA ASN A 115 7.69 -4.53 7.49
C ASN A 115 9.02 -4.04 6.88
N SER A 116 8.98 -3.09 5.93
CA SER A 116 10.18 -2.45 5.40
C SER A 116 11.02 -1.80 6.51
N PHE A 117 10.40 -1.02 7.40
CA PHE A 117 11.06 -0.43 8.56
C PHE A 117 11.66 -1.47 9.52
N VAL A 118 10.91 -2.54 9.84
CA VAL A 118 11.38 -3.63 10.71
C VAL A 118 12.56 -4.38 10.08
N ASN A 119 12.55 -4.62 8.77
CA ASN A 119 13.64 -5.31 8.08
C ASN A 119 14.93 -4.48 8.06
N ALA A 120 14.84 -3.16 7.83
CA ALA A 120 15.99 -2.26 7.89
C ALA A 120 16.57 -2.12 9.31
N ASN A 121 15.70 -2.08 10.32
CA ASN A 121 16.07 -1.80 11.71
C ASN A 121 16.05 -3.06 12.61
N ALA A 122 16.20 -4.24 12.00
CA ALA A 122 15.95 -5.55 12.60
C ALA A 122 16.82 -5.87 13.84
N GLU A 123 17.96 -5.20 14.02
CA GLU A 123 18.82 -5.38 15.20
C GLU A 123 18.37 -4.56 16.41
N ALA A 124 17.94 -3.31 16.22
CA ALA A 124 17.47 -2.42 17.29
C ALA A 124 16.08 -2.85 17.83
N LEU A 125 15.20 -3.25 16.91
CA LEU A 125 13.86 -3.77 17.19
C LEU A 125 13.88 -5.22 17.70
N ARG A 126 15.01 -5.91 17.57
CA ARG A 126 15.15 -7.34 17.85
C ARG A 126 14.57 -7.77 19.20
N SER A 127 14.92 -7.05 20.26
CA SER A 127 14.55 -7.40 21.64
C SER A 127 13.09 -7.16 21.97
N LEU A 128 12.35 -6.49 21.07
CA LEU A 128 10.92 -6.18 21.21
C LEU A 128 10.09 -7.31 20.60
N PHE A 129 10.51 -7.82 19.43
CA PHE A 129 9.73 -8.80 18.66
C PHE A 129 10.19 -10.26 18.74
N VAL A 130 11.42 -10.58 19.21
CA VAL A 130 11.89 -11.97 19.30
C VAL A 130 12.73 -12.29 20.54
N HIS A 131 12.52 -13.48 21.11
CA HIS A 131 13.20 -13.96 22.33
C HIS A 131 14.58 -14.60 22.12
N HIS A 132 15.10 -14.65 20.90
CA HIS A 132 16.38 -15.33 20.58
C HIS A 132 17.42 -14.37 20.01
N LYS A 133 18.68 -14.84 19.90
CA LYS A 133 19.73 -14.23 19.07
C LYS A 133 19.77 -14.92 17.69
N GLY A 134 20.38 -14.28 16.67
CA GLY A 134 20.45 -14.79 15.30
C GLY A 134 19.09 -14.91 14.56
N LYS A 135 19.10 -15.27 13.27
CA LYS A 135 17.84 -15.67 12.60
C LYS A 135 17.43 -17.06 13.10
N LYS A 136 16.13 -17.28 13.33
CA LYS A 136 15.55 -18.58 13.69
C LYS A 136 14.36 -18.81 12.76
N GLY A 137 14.30 -19.97 12.12
CA GLY A 137 13.15 -20.34 11.30
C GLY A 137 11.92 -20.60 12.17
N LEU A 138 10.74 -20.23 11.67
CA LEU A 138 9.47 -20.68 12.22
C LEU A 138 9.14 -22.04 11.60
N LEU A 139 9.27 -23.11 12.39
CA LEU A 139 8.87 -24.44 11.96
C LEU A 139 7.36 -24.60 12.10
N VAL A 140 6.65 -24.74 10.98
CA VAL A 140 5.23 -25.09 10.92
C VAL A 140 5.12 -26.53 10.44
N PHE A 141 4.46 -27.39 11.21
CA PHE A 141 4.21 -28.79 10.84
C PHE A 141 2.78 -28.95 10.31
N VAL A 142 2.63 -29.60 9.16
CA VAL A 142 1.33 -29.96 8.58
C VAL A 142 1.26 -31.48 8.44
N PRO A 143 0.23 -32.15 8.99
CA PRO A 143 0.20 -33.61 9.08
C PRO A 143 -0.18 -34.33 7.76
N VAL A 144 -0.67 -33.62 6.74
CA VAL A 144 -1.18 -34.20 5.49
C VAL A 144 -0.86 -33.29 4.30
N GLY A 145 -0.27 -33.85 3.25
CA GLY A 145 0.01 -33.16 1.98
C GLY A 145 1.44 -33.36 1.46
N ASN A 146 1.73 -32.71 0.33
CA ASN A 146 3.08 -32.45 -0.20
C ASN A 146 3.12 -31.01 -0.75
N ARG A 147 4.26 -30.54 -1.28
CA ARG A 147 4.45 -29.13 -1.72
C ARG A 147 3.39 -28.62 -2.70
N TYR A 148 2.80 -29.51 -3.49
CA TYR A 148 1.76 -29.20 -4.48
C TYR A 148 0.33 -29.28 -3.93
N THR A 149 0.05 -30.22 -3.02
CA THR A 149 -1.31 -30.55 -2.58
C THR A 149 -1.71 -29.96 -1.23
N VAL A 150 -0.78 -29.35 -0.50
CA VAL A 150 -1.05 -28.72 0.80
C VAL A 150 -1.73 -27.36 0.63
N ASP A 151 -2.64 -27.01 1.53
CA ASP A 151 -3.29 -25.69 1.56
C ASP A 151 -2.35 -24.64 2.17
N TRP A 152 -1.73 -23.82 1.32
CA TRP A 152 -0.85 -22.74 1.77
C TRP A 152 -1.59 -21.56 2.41
N GLY A 153 -2.91 -21.43 2.23
CA GLY A 153 -3.75 -20.50 2.99
C GLY A 153 -3.95 -20.97 4.43
N TYR A 154 -4.15 -22.26 4.65
CA TYR A 154 -4.13 -22.87 5.99
C TYR A 154 -2.74 -22.73 6.65
N ILE A 155 -1.66 -22.98 5.90
CA ILE A 155 -0.28 -22.74 6.39
C ILE A 155 -0.08 -21.26 6.75
N SER A 156 -0.60 -20.31 5.97
CA SER A 156 -0.50 -18.87 6.26
C SER A 156 -1.15 -18.52 7.61
N ASN A 157 -2.27 -19.15 7.94
CA ASN A 157 -2.91 -19.00 9.26
C ASN A 157 -2.06 -19.62 10.38
N LEU A 158 -1.48 -20.81 10.18
CA LEU A 158 -0.56 -21.42 11.14
C LEU A 158 0.74 -20.60 11.33
N MET A 159 1.24 -19.96 10.27
CA MET A 159 2.36 -19.02 10.36
C MET A 159 1.97 -17.79 11.18
N ALA A 160 0.77 -17.24 10.98
CA ALA A 160 0.25 -16.14 11.80
C ALA A 160 0.08 -16.53 13.28
N GLU A 161 -0.32 -17.77 13.59
CA GLU A 161 -0.34 -18.30 14.97
C GLU A 161 1.07 -18.49 15.55
N GLY A 162 2.00 -19.02 14.76
CA GLY A 162 3.41 -19.12 15.13
C GLY A 162 4.04 -17.77 15.45
N ILE A 163 3.66 -16.71 14.71
CA ILE A 163 4.05 -15.32 15.00
C ILE A 163 3.36 -14.82 16.27
N ARG A 164 2.04 -14.97 16.41
CA ARG A 164 1.28 -14.57 17.62
C ARG A 164 1.87 -15.17 18.90
N ASN A 165 2.28 -16.44 18.86
CA ASN A 165 2.90 -17.15 19.98
C ASN A 165 4.35 -16.72 20.32
N ASN A 166 4.92 -15.72 19.63
CA ASN A 166 6.26 -15.18 19.89
C ASN A 166 6.29 -13.65 20.18
N VAL A 167 5.14 -12.98 20.23
CA VAL A 167 5.01 -11.53 20.51
C VAL A 167 4.52 -11.29 21.94
N LYS A 168 4.88 -10.14 22.54
CA LYS A 168 4.48 -9.77 23.91
C LYS A 168 3.42 -8.66 23.96
N ASP A 169 2.63 -8.76 25.03
CA ASP A 169 1.73 -7.77 25.67
C ASP A 169 0.38 -7.41 24.99
N PRO A 170 -0.76 -7.71 25.64
CA PRO A 170 -2.09 -7.25 25.25
C PRO A 170 -2.89 -6.53 26.37
N SER A 171 -3.12 -5.21 26.26
CA SER A 171 -4.23 -4.50 26.95
C SER A 171 -4.51 -3.07 26.39
N LEU A 172 -5.72 -2.56 26.64
CA LEU A 172 -6.33 -1.27 26.19
C LEU A 172 -7.42 -0.81 27.20
N ALA A 173 -8.15 0.29 26.89
CA ALA A 173 -9.25 0.95 27.65
C ALA A 173 -8.80 1.99 28.73
N ASP A 174 -9.41 3.19 28.94
CA ASP A 174 -10.67 3.82 28.45
C ASP A 174 -10.59 5.38 28.25
N GLU A 175 -11.63 5.96 27.62
CA GLU A 175 -12.05 7.36 27.29
C GLU A 175 -11.52 8.57 28.14
N TRP A 176 -11.13 9.75 27.60
CA TRP A 176 -11.76 10.80 26.72
C TRP A 176 -12.74 11.78 27.44
N ILE A 177 -12.82 13.14 27.29
CA ILE A 177 -12.21 14.28 26.53
C ILE A 177 -13.20 15.03 25.58
N LYS A 178 -13.27 16.39 25.63
CA LYS A 178 -14.21 17.24 24.81
C LYS A 178 -13.85 18.75 24.62
N PRO A 179 -13.73 19.29 23.37
CA PRO A 179 -13.48 20.73 23.08
C PRO A 179 -14.30 21.34 21.88
N ASN A 180 -13.87 22.51 21.36
CA ASN A 180 -14.30 23.30 20.16
C ASN A 180 -13.26 24.45 19.93
N PHE A 181 -13.14 25.34 18.90
CA PHE A 181 -13.77 25.81 17.63
C PHE A 181 -12.68 26.70 16.90
N SER A 182 -12.74 27.29 15.67
CA SER A 182 -13.46 27.15 14.37
C SER A 182 -12.83 28.15 13.31
N THR A 183 -13.40 28.29 12.09
CA THR A 183 -13.09 29.25 10.97
C THR A 183 -11.86 29.03 10.04
N THR A 184 -12.06 29.25 8.72
CA THR A 184 -11.07 29.50 7.61
C THR A 184 -11.85 29.95 6.34
N THR A 185 -11.22 30.54 5.30
CA THR A 185 -11.91 31.25 4.18
C THR A 185 -11.25 31.17 2.78
N GLU A 186 -12.09 31.03 1.74
CA GLU A 186 -12.01 31.48 0.32
C GLU A 186 -10.77 31.25 -0.58
N ASN A 187 -9.61 30.76 -0.11
CA ASN A 187 -8.39 30.68 -0.95
C ASN A 187 -8.13 29.34 -1.69
N ASP A 188 -9.00 28.34 -1.57
CA ASP A 188 -8.75 26.96 -2.06
C ASP A 188 -9.05 26.72 -3.56
N VAL A 189 -8.88 27.73 -4.43
CA VAL A 189 -9.21 27.65 -5.86
C VAL A 189 -7.97 27.73 -6.76
N VAL A 190 -7.94 26.92 -7.82
CA VAL A 190 -6.92 26.89 -8.92
C VAL A 190 -5.61 26.10 -8.66
N ILE A 191 -5.72 24.78 -8.45
CA ILE A 191 -4.95 23.77 -9.23
C ILE A 191 -5.93 22.62 -9.57
N LEU A 192 -6.75 22.78 -10.61
CA LEU A 192 -7.80 21.80 -10.93
C LEU A 192 -8.15 21.78 -12.42
N LEU A 193 -7.45 20.93 -13.19
CA LEU A 193 -7.76 20.61 -14.59
C LEU A 193 -7.53 19.11 -14.86
N GLY A 194 -8.47 18.26 -14.42
CA GLY A 194 -8.53 16.85 -14.84
C GLY A 194 -8.08 15.79 -13.84
N CYS A 195 -8.13 16.04 -12.53
CA CYS A 195 -8.04 14.97 -11.51
C CYS A 195 -9.12 15.18 -10.43
N GLY A 196 -9.59 14.08 -9.83
CA GLY A 196 -10.71 14.06 -8.90
C GLY A 196 -11.36 12.67 -8.83
N LEU A 197 -11.85 12.28 -7.65
CA LEU A 197 -12.59 11.03 -7.45
C LEU A 197 -14.10 11.26 -7.66
N PRO A 198 -14.73 10.69 -8.69
CA PRO A 198 -16.16 10.89 -8.98
C PRO A 198 -17.09 10.12 -8.03
N SER A 199 -16.60 9.02 -7.46
CA SER A 199 -17.30 8.25 -6.44
C SER A 199 -16.26 7.49 -5.60
N VAL A 200 -16.46 7.48 -4.28
CA VAL A 200 -15.66 6.72 -3.33
C VAL A 200 -16.59 5.89 -2.46
N THR A 201 -16.23 4.62 -2.24
CA THR A 201 -16.92 3.69 -1.35
C THR A 201 -15.94 3.16 -0.30
N LEU A 202 -16.34 3.23 0.97
CA LEU A 202 -15.64 2.57 2.08
C LEU A 202 -16.42 1.31 2.45
N GLU A 203 -15.80 0.15 2.24
CA GLU A 203 -16.37 -1.17 2.56
C GLU A 203 -16.25 -1.45 4.07
N GLY A 204 -17.21 -2.17 4.68
CA GLY A 204 -17.20 -2.48 6.11
C GLY A 204 -18.12 -1.59 6.95
N GLU A 205 -17.70 -1.26 8.17
CA GLU A 205 -18.41 -0.39 9.12
C GLU A 205 -17.47 0.67 9.73
N LYS A 206 -18.03 1.78 10.23
CA LYS A 206 -17.25 2.89 10.81
C LYS A 206 -16.25 2.42 11.88
N SER A 207 -16.67 1.49 12.73
CA SER A 207 -15.87 0.87 13.78
C SER A 207 -14.57 0.24 13.27
N ASP A 208 -14.55 -0.28 12.04
CA ASP A 208 -13.34 -0.88 11.46
C ASP A 208 -12.26 0.20 11.23
N TYR A 209 -12.68 1.40 10.81
CA TYR A 209 -11.81 2.55 10.57
C TYR A 209 -11.44 3.28 11.87
N GLU A 210 -12.30 3.24 12.88
CA GLU A 210 -11.98 3.66 14.25
C GLU A 210 -10.90 2.72 14.85
N GLU A 211 -11.01 1.39 14.68
CA GLU A 211 -9.97 0.44 15.11
C GLU A 211 -8.64 0.65 14.36
N LEU A 212 -8.65 1.04 13.08
CA LEU A 212 -7.42 1.44 12.38
C LEU A 212 -6.74 2.65 13.03
N LEU A 213 -7.51 3.63 13.48
CA LEU A 213 -7.00 4.84 14.14
C LEU A 213 -6.42 4.53 15.54
N GLU A 214 -7.00 3.57 16.27
CA GLU A 214 -6.41 3.03 17.50
C GLU A 214 -5.15 2.21 17.24
N ARG A 215 -5.15 1.36 16.21
CA ARG A 215 -4.03 0.46 15.91
C ARG A 215 -2.73 1.20 15.57
N ILE A 216 -2.79 2.43 15.04
CA ILE A 216 -1.58 3.23 14.78
C ILE A 216 -0.92 3.78 16.06
N ASP A 217 -1.60 3.82 17.21
CA ASP A 217 -0.97 4.17 18.51
C ASP A 217 0.15 3.20 18.90
N ARG A 218 0.14 1.99 18.33
CA ARG A 218 1.23 1.02 18.48
C ARG A 218 2.55 1.54 17.92
N LEU A 219 2.53 2.39 16.88
CA LEU A 219 3.73 3.00 16.30
C LEU A 219 4.42 3.93 17.31
N ASP A 220 3.66 4.73 18.05
CA ASP A 220 4.19 5.62 19.08
C ASP A 220 4.77 4.83 20.27
N ARG A 221 4.11 3.76 20.72
CA ARG A 221 4.65 2.86 21.76
C ARG A 221 5.99 2.22 21.34
N ILE A 222 6.09 1.72 20.10
CA ILE A 222 7.34 1.18 19.55
C ILE A 222 8.40 2.28 19.43
N ALA A 223 8.00 3.52 19.13
CA ALA A 223 8.90 4.66 19.09
C ALA A 223 9.43 5.07 20.47
N GLU A 224 8.62 4.98 21.53
CA GLU A 224 9.04 5.19 22.92
C GLU A 224 10.06 4.13 23.36
N GLU A 225 9.82 2.85 23.02
CA GLU A 225 10.78 1.77 23.27
C GLU A 225 12.09 1.94 22.47
N LEU A 226 12.00 2.48 21.24
CA LEU A 226 13.14 2.82 20.40
C LEU A 226 13.90 4.07 20.83
N ASP A 227 13.27 5.03 21.50
CA ASP A 227 13.88 6.32 21.89
C ASP A 227 15.18 6.09 22.70
N SER A 228 15.16 5.06 23.55
CA SER A 228 16.28 4.58 24.35
C SER A 228 17.42 3.87 23.58
N LYS A 229 17.24 3.56 22.29
CA LYS A 229 18.15 2.75 21.45
C LYS A 229 18.60 3.45 20.18
N SER A 230 17.68 4.15 19.52
CA SER A 230 17.87 4.87 18.26
C SER A 230 16.83 5.98 18.14
N LEU A 231 17.21 7.17 18.61
CA LEU A 231 16.39 8.39 18.56
C LEU A 231 15.92 8.73 17.13
N GLU A 232 16.71 8.38 16.11
CA GLU A 232 16.42 8.65 14.71
C GLU A 232 15.27 7.76 14.20
N GLN A 233 15.30 6.46 14.49
CA GLN A 233 14.21 5.51 14.21
C GLN A 233 12.94 5.83 15.02
N ALA A 234 13.09 6.28 16.28
CA ALA A 234 11.97 6.74 17.09
C ALA A 234 11.28 7.97 16.47
N LYS A 235 12.05 8.94 15.96
CA LYS A 235 11.52 10.10 15.23
C LYS A 235 10.83 9.70 13.94
N GLN A 236 11.39 8.77 13.15
CA GLN A 236 10.74 8.22 11.94
C GLN A 236 9.34 7.67 12.24
N LEU A 237 9.20 6.84 13.29
CA LEU A 237 7.89 6.27 13.68
C LEU A 237 6.90 7.33 14.18
N LYS A 238 7.32 8.22 15.10
CA LYS A 238 6.49 9.33 15.59
C LYS A 238 6.01 10.22 14.44
N ARG A 239 6.90 10.52 13.48
CA ARG A 239 6.58 11.33 12.30
C ARG A 239 5.62 10.61 11.35
N TRP A 240 5.79 9.31 11.15
CA TRP A 240 4.87 8.51 10.34
C TRP A 240 3.48 8.37 10.98
N ALA A 241 3.42 8.10 12.28
CA ALA A 241 2.16 8.09 13.02
C ALA A 241 1.42 9.42 12.84
N ALA A 242 2.13 10.55 12.98
CA ALA A 242 1.59 11.89 12.75
C ALA A 242 1.08 12.13 11.31
N TYR A 243 1.64 11.47 10.29
CA TYR A 243 1.06 11.49 8.92
C TYR A 243 -0.20 10.61 8.79
N LEU A 244 -0.27 9.49 9.50
CA LEU A 244 -1.42 8.58 9.42
C LEU A 244 -2.66 9.08 10.17
N ARG A 245 -2.53 9.72 11.35
CA ARG A 245 -3.70 10.16 12.15
C ARG A 245 -4.64 11.09 11.37
N PRO A 246 -4.16 12.16 10.71
CA PRO A 246 -5.03 13.08 9.97
C PRO A 246 -5.79 12.40 8.84
N VAL A 247 -5.15 11.43 8.15
CA VAL A 247 -5.77 10.63 7.08
C VAL A 247 -6.87 9.74 7.64
N LEU A 248 -6.55 8.86 8.59
CA LEU A 248 -7.51 7.90 9.14
C LEU A 248 -8.72 8.57 9.79
N ARG A 249 -8.53 9.75 10.43
CA ARG A 249 -9.64 10.59 10.92
C ARG A 249 -10.65 10.99 9.83
N ARG A 250 -10.23 11.22 8.58
CA ARG A 250 -11.16 11.54 7.48
C ARG A 250 -11.84 10.30 6.91
N PHE A 251 -11.17 9.15 6.91
CA PHE A 251 -11.84 7.87 6.62
C PHE A 251 -12.97 7.58 7.64
N VAL A 252 -12.74 7.85 8.93
CA VAL A 252 -13.79 7.78 9.96
C VAL A 252 -14.90 8.82 9.72
N ARG A 253 -14.53 10.10 9.48
CA ARG A 253 -15.49 11.20 9.24
C ARG A 253 -16.39 10.96 8.01
N ALA A 254 -15.91 10.25 6.99
CA ALA A 254 -16.70 9.93 5.80
C ALA A 254 -17.97 9.11 6.11
N PHE A 255 -18.05 8.44 7.28
CA PHE A 255 -19.29 7.80 7.76
C PHE A 255 -20.22 8.75 8.53
N ASP A 256 -19.67 9.77 9.19
CA ASP A 256 -20.45 10.76 9.97
C ASP A 256 -21.03 11.88 9.07
N ASP A 257 -20.28 12.29 8.04
CA ASP A 257 -20.58 13.45 7.18
C ASP A 257 -20.11 13.20 5.72
N PRO A 258 -20.69 12.20 5.02
CA PRO A 258 -20.21 11.73 3.70
C PRO A 258 -20.20 12.81 2.61
N GLU A 259 -21.25 13.62 2.53
CA GLU A 259 -21.40 14.69 1.54
C GLU A 259 -21.00 16.08 2.11
N GLY A 260 -20.33 16.10 3.27
CA GLY A 260 -19.84 17.32 3.92
C GLY A 260 -18.62 17.91 3.21
N GLU A 261 -18.58 19.24 3.13
CA GLU A 261 -17.58 20.00 2.35
C GLU A 261 -16.13 19.60 2.67
N GLU A 262 -15.75 19.55 3.96
CA GLU A 262 -14.41 19.12 4.41
C GLU A 262 -14.08 17.66 4.04
N ASN A 263 -15.07 16.77 3.93
CA ASN A 263 -14.85 15.40 3.46
C ASN A 263 -14.59 15.39 1.94
N LEU A 264 -15.49 16.01 1.17
CA LEU A 264 -15.38 16.08 -0.29
C LEU A 264 -14.10 16.81 -0.74
N GLU A 265 -13.61 17.80 0.02
CA GLU A 265 -12.31 18.42 -0.21
C GLU A 265 -11.14 17.48 0.10
N PHE A 266 -11.14 16.79 1.25
CA PHE A 266 -10.05 15.85 1.59
C PHE A 266 -9.88 14.77 0.52
N TRP A 267 -10.98 14.22 0.00
CA TRP A 267 -10.98 13.25 -1.09
C TRP A 267 -10.68 13.83 -2.47
N GLN A 268 -10.57 15.15 -2.61
CA GLN A 268 -9.99 15.82 -3.78
C GLN A 268 -8.50 16.16 -3.60
N ARG A 269 -7.91 16.04 -2.40
CA ARG A 269 -6.48 16.32 -2.14
C ARG A 269 -5.60 15.04 -2.07
N VAL A 270 -6.03 13.98 -2.77
CA VAL A 270 -5.42 12.62 -2.79
C VAL A 270 -3.95 12.65 -3.23
N ALA A 271 -3.71 13.16 -4.44
CA ALA A 271 -2.40 13.18 -5.07
C ALA A 271 -2.24 14.44 -5.94
N HIS A 272 -1.10 15.12 -5.84
CA HIS A 272 -0.68 16.11 -6.83
C HIS A 272 0.57 15.57 -7.53
N ALA A 273 0.44 15.19 -8.79
CA ALA A 273 1.55 14.76 -9.62
C ALA A 273 1.84 15.83 -10.69
N VAL A 274 3.08 16.33 -10.75
CA VAL A 274 3.49 17.32 -11.74
C VAL A 274 4.40 16.65 -12.77
N GLY A 275 3.82 16.31 -13.93
CA GLY A 275 4.56 15.76 -15.06
C GLY A 275 5.23 16.85 -15.90
N GLY A 276 6.43 17.27 -15.51
CA GLY A 276 7.32 18.10 -16.33
C GLY A 276 8.39 17.25 -17.03
N GLY A 277 8.80 17.66 -18.24
CA GLY A 277 9.63 16.83 -19.13
C GLY A 277 11.01 16.45 -18.59
N SER A 278 11.44 15.23 -18.87
CA SER A 278 12.79 14.67 -18.63
C SER A 278 13.30 14.62 -17.17
N SER A 279 12.50 15.01 -16.17
CA SER A 279 12.78 14.79 -14.74
C SER A 279 11.93 13.65 -14.17
N THR A 280 12.43 12.95 -13.16
CA THR A 280 11.66 11.90 -12.44
C THR A 280 10.36 12.47 -11.88
N PRO A 281 9.18 11.87 -12.19
CA PRO A 281 7.91 12.36 -11.70
C PRO A 281 7.84 12.28 -10.17
N TYR A 282 7.30 13.32 -9.56
CA TYR A 282 7.06 13.40 -8.11
C TYR A 282 5.57 13.52 -7.81
N PHE A 283 5.17 13.01 -6.64
CA PHE A 283 3.81 13.10 -6.13
C PHE A 283 3.79 13.60 -4.68
N SER A 284 2.87 14.51 -4.40
CA SER A 284 2.45 14.94 -3.05
C SER A 284 0.98 14.60 -2.83
N GLY A 285 0.37 15.01 -1.72
CA GLY A 285 -1.02 14.70 -1.36
C GLY A 285 -1.10 13.68 -0.23
N TRP A 286 -2.29 13.42 0.32
CA TRP A 286 -2.39 12.62 1.54
C TRP A 286 -1.94 11.16 1.37
N ILE A 287 -1.93 10.66 0.13
CA ILE A 287 -1.47 9.29 -0.17
C ILE A 287 0.02 9.06 0.15
N THR A 288 0.84 10.11 0.30
CA THR A 288 2.27 9.94 0.64
C THR A 288 2.53 9.43 2.06
N ALA A 289 1.54 9.48 2.96
CA ALA A 289 1.61 8.83 4.28
C ALA A 289 1.78 7.30 4.22
N PHE A 290 1.45 6.69 3.08
CA PHE A 290 1.64 5.25 2.82
C PHE A 290 2.96 4.94 2.10
N CYS A 291 3.83 5.94 1.95
CA CYS A 291 5.07 5.90 1.17
C CYS A 291 6.23 6.60 1.90
N VAL A 292 6.36 6.44 3.21
CA VAL A 292 7.40 7.11 4.03
C VAL A 292 8.70 6.30 4.14
N PHE A 293 8.67 5.01 3.81
CA PHE A 293 9.84 4.15 3.70
C PHE A 293 9.98 3.61 2.27
N SER A 294 11.21 3.58 1.75
CA SER A 294 11.51 2.88 0.49
C SER A 294 11.36 1.36 0.65
N SER A 295 11.43 0.61 -0.45
CA SER A 295 11.45 -0.87 -0.40
C SER A 295 12.61 -1.44 0.43
N ASP A 296 13.70 -0.69 0.59
CA ASP A 296 14.84 -1.04 1.47
C ASP A 296 14.59 -0.71 2.96
N GLY A 297 13.44 -0.10 3.31
CA GLY A 297 13.14 0.42 4.66
C GLY A 297 13.85 1.72 5.02
N LYS A 298 14.47 2.42 4.06
CA LYS A 298 15.10 3.73 4.28
C LYS A 298 14.01 4.81 4.34
N TRP A 299 14.13 5.73 5.30
CA TRP A 299 13.21 6.88 5.40
C TRP A 299 13.28 7.77 4.16
N ILE A 300 12.10 8.08 3.61
CA ILE A 300 11.87 9.02 2.51
C ILE A 300 10.76 10.03 2.84
N GLY A 301 10.10 9.91 4.00
CA GLY A 301 8.98 10.75 4.45
C GLY A 301 9.31 12.20 4.83
N GLY A 302 10.35 12.82 4.25
CA GLY A 302 10.68 14.22 4.46
C GLY A 302 11.35 14.54 5.80
N GLU A 303 11.05 15.71 6.36
CA GLU A 303 11.66 16.22 7.61
C GLU A 303 11.06 15.51 8.84
N LEU A 304 11.94 15.06 9.75
CA LEU A 304 11.59 14.31 10.97
C LEU A 304 11.06 15.19 12.10
N GLU A 305 11.32 16.50 12.05
CA GLU A 305 10.90 17.49 13.03
C GLU A 305 10.06 18.55 12.32
N GLU A 306 9.08 19.12 13.03
CA GLU A 306 8.38 20.32 12.55
C GLU A 306 9.23 21.55 12.94
N PRO A 307 9.30 22.58 12.09
CA PRO A 307 10.01 23.81 12.44
C PRO A 307 9.34 24.49 13.64
N ASP A 308 10.12 25.23 14.44
CA ASP A 308 9.63 25.96 15.62
C ASP A 308 8.53 27.00 15.28
N GLU A 309 8.44 27.42 14.03
CA GLU A 309 7.38 28.28 13.51
C GLU A 309 6.30 27.45 12.77
N LEU A 310 5.04 27.64 13.17
CA LEU A 310 3.86 27.15 12.43
C LEU A 310 4.01 27.46 10.93
N PRO A 311 3.92 26.46 10.02
CA PRO A 311 4.06 26.71 8.59
C PRO A 311 3.05 27.75 8.10
N SER A 312 3.56 28.93 7.71
CA SER A 312 2.79 29.83 6.86
C SER A 312 2.41 29.11 5.57
N ALA A 313 1.20 29.36 5.07
CA ALA A 313 0.48 28.41 4.22
C ALA A 313 1.32 27.89 3.02
N VAL A 314 1.41 26.56 2.94
CA VAL A 314 2.18 25.77 1.96
C VAL A 314 3.72 25.89 2.11
N LYS A 315 4.33 24.87 2.72
CA LYS A 315 5.78 24.63 2.66
C LYS A 315 6.17 24.20 1.24
N THR A 316 6.70 25.12 0.44
CA THR A 316 6.98 24.82 -0.98
C THR A 316 8.39 24.28 -1.20
N TYR A 317 8.52 23.03 -1.65
CA TYR A 317 9.81 22.50 -2.08
C TYR A 317 10.28 23.15 -3.40
N PRO A 318 11.59 23.44 -3.56
CA PRO A 318 12.15 23.96 -4.80
C PRO A 318 12.13 22.85 -5.87
N SER A 319 11.51 23.12 -7.02
CA SER A 319 11.50 22.16 -8.12
C SER A 319 12.70 22.33 -9.06
N SER A 320 12.93 21.31 -9.90
CA SER A 320 13.90 21.35 -10.99
C SER A 320 13.57 22.39 -12.08
N PHE A 321 12.38 23.02 -12.05
CA PHE A 321 11.92 23.98 -13.05
C PHE A 321 12.20 25.44 -12.69
N GLY A 322 12.88 25.71 -11.56
CA GLY A 322 13.36 27.03 -11.17
C GLY A 322 12.81 27.52 -9.82
N PRO A 323 13.34 28.63 -9.28
CA PRO A 323 13.03 29.12 -7.94
C PRO A 323 11.56 29.51 -7.75
N ASP A 324 10.89 29.95 -8.82
CA ASP A 324 9.48 30.34 -8.80
C ASP A 324 8.53 29.14 -8.89
N HIS A 325 8.99 27.99 -9.38
CA HIS A 325 8.16 26.81 -9.58
C HIS A 325 8.16 25.93 -8.33
N LYS A 326 7.12 26.10 -7.53
CA LYS A 326 6.95 25.60 -6.17
C LYS A 326 6.06 24.35 -6.14
N ILE A 327 6.54 23.26 -5.54
CA ILE A 327 5.73 22.03 -5.42
C ILE A 327 4.66 22.23 -4.34
N PRO A 328 3.36 21.99 -4.63
CA PRO A 328 2.30 22.09 -3.63
C PRO A 328 2.37 20.92 -2.63
N THR A 329 2.50 21.23 -1.35
CA THR A 329 2.32 20.27 -0.24
C THR A 329 0.92 20.39 0.34
N ILE A 330 0.29 19.27 0.68
CA ILE A 330 -0.91 19.28 1.52
C ILE A 330 -0.50 19.46 3.00
N VAL A 331 -1.29 20.23 3.74
CA VAL A 331 -1.24 20.33 5.20
C VAL A 331 -2.56 19.80 5.76
N LEU A 332 -2.51 18.85 6.70
CA LEU A 332 -3.70 18.33 7.40
C LEU A 332 -3.42 18.27 8.91
N ASP A 333 -4.34 18.77 9.73
CA ASP A 333 -4.17 18.92 11.20
C ASP A 333 -2.84 19.62 11.58
N GLY A 334 -2.38 20.57 10.75
CA GLY A 334 -1.10 21.28 10.89
C GLY A 334 0.11 20.55 10.28
N ILE A 335 0.02 19.24 10.08
CA ILE A 335 1.10 18.39 9.58
C ILE A 335 1.31 18.58 8.08
N THR A 336 2.52 18.95 7.67
CA THR A 336 2.93 19.07 6.25
C THR A 336 3.38 17.73 5.69
N PHE A 337 2.69 17.20 4.67
CA PHE A 337 2.95 15.88 4.09
C PHE A 337 4.15 15.89 3.12
N PRO A 338 4.89 14.77 3.00
CA PRO A 338 6.08 14.69 2.16
C PRO A 338 5.74 14.66 0.66
N VAL A 339 6.73 15.04 -0.14
CA VAL A 339 6.77 14.89 -1.61
C VAL A 339 7.69 13.72 -1.94
N ASN A 340 7.19 12.76 -2.71
CA ASN A 340 7.91 11.52 -3.02
C ASN A 340 8.25 11.40 -4.51
N HIS A 341 9.44 10.86 -4.79
CA HIS A 341 9.94 10.58 -6.15
C HIS A 341 9.83 9.09 -6.55
N SER A 342 9.25 8.25 -5.68
CA SER A 342 9.09 6.82 -5.91
C SER A 342 7.96 6.25 -5.05
N ILE A 343 7.29 5.20 -5.53
CA ILE A 343 6.31 4.41 -4.77
C ILE A 343 7.04 3.12 -4.31
N PRO A 344 7.09 2.80 -3.01
CA PRO A 344 7.68 1.56 -2.51
C PRO A 344 6.77 0.36 -2.84
N TYR A 345 7.32 -0.85 -2.76
CA TYR A 345 6.55 -2.08 -2.98
C TYR A 345 5.39 -2.22 -1.96
N GLY A 346 4.24 -2.69 -2.44
CA GLY A 346 3.03 -2.95 -1.64
C GLY A 346 2.99 -4.33 -0.99
N TYR A 347 4.09 -5.08 -1.04
CA TYR A 347 4.22 -6.44 -0.54
C TYR A 347 5.50 -6.67 0.26
N ALA A 348 5.49 -7.72 1.07
CA ALA A 348 6.65 -8.28 1.74
C ALA A 348 7.02 -9.65 1.15
N SER A 349 8.26 -10.07 1.32
CA SER A 349 8.74 -11.42 0.93
C SER A 349 9.54 -12.06 2.07
N VAL A 350 9.24 -13.32 2.40
CA VAL A 350 9.93 -14.08 3.45
C VAL A 350 10.52 -15.38 2.91
N PRO A 351 11.76 -15.76 3.30
CA PRO A 351 12.31 -17.07 2.99
C PRO A 351 11.61 -18.15 3.83
N VAL A 352 11.26 -19.25 3.19
CA VAL A 352 10.63 -20.42 3.79
C VAL A 352 11.51 -21.63 3.50
N LEU A 353 11.98 -22.33 4.54
CA LEU A 353 12.58 -23.65 4.37
C LEU A 353 11.45 -24.68 4.41
N MET A 354 11.18 -25.30 3.26
CA MET A 354 10.16 -26.34 3.12
C MET A 354 10.82 -27.72 3.30
N ASN A 355 10.17 -28.63 4.01
CA ASN A 355 10.58 -30.03 4.09
C ASN A 355 9.44 -30.88 3.50
N ASP A 356 9.59 -31.31 2.24
CA ASP A 356 8.63 -32.18 1.57
C ASP A 356 9.08 -33.64 1.74
N ASN A 357 8.44 -34.35 2.67
CA ASN A 357 8.64 -35.78 2.93
C ASN A 357 10.11 -36.19 3.16
N GLY A 358 10.92 -35.31 3.78
CA GLY A 358 12.34 -35.53 4.06
C GLY A 358 13.31 -34.83 3.09
N VAL A 359 12.82 -34.18 2.03
CA VAL A 359 13.61 -33.34 1.13
C VAL A 359 13.47 -31.87 1.55
N GLU A 360 14.57 -31.22 1.90
CA GLU A 360 14.58 -29.79 2.25
C GLU A 360 14.86 -28.91 1.02
N GLU A 361 14.08 -27.83 0.87
CA GLU A 361 14.12 -26.94 -0.29
C GLU A 361 13.89 -25.48 0.13
N GLU A 362 14.68 -24.55 -0.43
CA GLU A 362 14.47 -23.12 -0.21
C GLU A 362 13.31 -22.59 -1.08
N ALA A 363 12.31 -22.04 -0.44
CA ALA A 363 11.21 -21.31 -1.07
C ALA A 363 11.18 -19.84 -0.60
N ILE A 364 10.45 -19.00 -1.33
CA ILE A 364 10.10 -17.64 -0.94
C ILE A 364 8.59 -17.50 -1.02
N MET A 365 7.98 -17.03 0.07
CA MET A 365 6.58 -16.60 0.09
C MET A 365 6.52 -15.08 -0.06
N VAL A 366 5.63 -14.59 -0.92
CA VAL A 366 5.39 -13.15 -1.16
C VAL A 366 3.92 -12.84 -0.87
N ALA A 367 3.64 -11.77 -0.12
CA ALA A 367 2.27 -11.41 0.27
C ALA A 367 2.09 -9.89 0.46
N GLY A 368 0.89 -9.38 0.15
CA GLY A 368 0.55 -7.96 0.24
C GLY A 368 -0.38 -7.49 -0.88
N LEU A 369 -0.41 -6.17 -1.12
CA LEU A 369 -1.25 -5.51 -2.13
C LEU A 369 -0.47 -5.40 -3.44
N MET A 370 -0.73 -6.36 -4.33
CA MET A 370 0.04 -6.60 -5.56
C MET A 370 -0.78 -6.42 -6.84
N GLY A 371 -1.97 -5.83 -6.74
CA GLY A 371 -2.79 -5.53 -7.89
C GLY A 371 -3.95 -4.59 -7.63
N MET A 372 -4.70 -4.33 -8.69
CA MET A 372 -5.97 -3.61 -8.72
C MET A 372 -7.04 -4.54 -9.31
N LYS A 373 -8.20 -4.65 -8.66
CA LYS A 373 -9.36 -5.33 -9.24
C LYS A 373 -10.26 -4.32 -9.93
N VAL A 374 -10.60 -4.58 -11.20
CA VAL A 374 -11.65 -3.88 -11.95
C VAL A 374 -12.96 -4.64 -11.75
N VAL A 375 -13.91 -4.07 -11.02
CA VAL A 375 -15.08 -4.81 -10.51
C VAL A 375 -16.19 -4.95 -11.57
N ASP A 376 -16.41 -3.90 -12.36
CA ASP A 376 -17.54 -3.76 -13.30
C ASP A 376 -17.18 -3.00 -14.60
N GLY A 377 -15.90 -2.66 -14.78
CA GLY A 377 -15.38 -1.85 -15.89
C GLY A 377 -15.33 -0.33 -15.62
N MET A 378 -15.78 0.15 -14.46
CA MET A 378 -15.76 1.56 -14.05
C MET A 378 -15.25 1.76 -12.61
N SER A 379 -15.45 0.74 -11.77
CA SER A 379 -15.07 0.67 -10.37
C SER A 379 -13.77 -0.11 -10.18
N VAL A 380 -12.83 0.45 -9.43
CA VAL A 380 -11.53 -0.15 -9.10
C VAL A 380 -11.34 -0.28 -7.59
N LYS A 381 -10.63 -1.32 -7.14
CA LYS A 381 -10.17 -1.42 -5.75
C LYS A 381 -8.83 -2.13 -5.60
N PRO A 382 -8.06 -1.87 -4.53
CA PRO A 382 -6.85 -2.62 -4.23
C PRO A 382 -7.13 -4.13 -4.17
N GLN A 383 -6.20 -4.95 -4.64
CA GLN A 383 -6.31 -6.40 -4.58
C GLN A 383 -5.14 -6.98 -3.76
N PRO A 384 -5.40 -7.53 -2.56
CA PRO A 384 -4.41 -8.30 -1.84
C PRO A 384 -4.22 -9.68 -2.49
N GLY A 385 -3.03 -10.24 -2.33
CA GLY A 385 -2.72 -11.60 -2.75
C GLY A 385 -1.50 -12.17 -2.05
N TRP A 386 -1.20 -13.43 -2.36
CA TRP A 386 0.02 -14.12 -1.96
C TRP A 386 0.44 -15.15 -3.00
N CYS A 387 1.72 -15.54 -2.98
CA CYS A 387 2.21 -16.72 -3.68
C CYS A 387 3.42 -17.31 -2.95
N ILE A 388 3.78 -18.54 -3.30
CA ILE A 388 5.01 -19.19 -2.84
C ILE A 388 5.68 -19.96 -3.99
N PHE A 389 6.99 -19.81 -4.11
CA PHE A 389 7.79 -20.43 -5.17
C PHE A 389 9.11 -20.98 -4.63
N THR A 390 9.63 -22.04 -5.26
CA THR A 390 10.99 -22.53 -5.00
C THR A 390 12.00 -21.56 -5.59
N LYS A 391 13.13 -21.39 -4.91
CA LYS A 391 14.17 -20.42 -5.27
C LYS A 391 15.11 -21.00 -6.32
N LYS A 392 15.59 -20.16 -7.25
CA LYS A 392 16.73 -20.52 -8.11
C LYS A 392 17.99 -20.74 -7.26
N GLU A 393 18.75 -21.76 -7.59
CA GLU A 393 20.16 -21.82 -7.19
C GLU A 393 20.89 -20.58 -7.73
N PRO A 394 21.87 -20.02 -6.99
CA PRO A 394 22.65 -18.89 -7.50
C PRO A 394 23.46 -19.34 -8.72
N ASP A 395 23.30 -18.66 -9.85
CA ASP A 395 24.12 -18.90 -11.04
C ASP A 395 25.58 -18.53 -10.75
N ASP A 396 26.46 -19.53 -10.57
CA ASP A 396 27.91 -19.39 -10.36
C ASP A 396 28.66 -18.66 -11.51
N ASN A 397 27.97 -18.25 -12.57
CA ASN A 397 28.54 -17.77 -13.84
C ASN A 397 28.56 -16.24 -14.02
N TYR A 398 28.15 -15.43 -13.03
CA TYR A 398 28.17 -13.96 -13.12
C TYR A 398 28.92 -13.28 -11.97
N LEU A 399 30.22 -13.58 -11.87
CA LEU A 399 31.21 -12.72 -11.20
C LEU A 399 31.85 -11.75 -12.21
N TYR A 400 31.35 -10.52 -12.27
CA TYR A 400 31.99 -9.36 -12.91
C TYR A 400 31.63 -8.05 -12.20
#